data_AF-A0A6A7ZUY0-F1
#
_entry.id   AF-A0A6A7ZUY0-F1
#
_cell.length_a   1.000
_cell.length_b   1.000
_cell.length_c   1.000
_cell.angle_alpha   90.00
_cell.angle_beta   90.00
_cell.angle_gamma   90.00
#
_symmetry.space_group_name_H-M   'P 1'
#
loop_
_entity.id
_entity.type
_entity.pdbx_description
1 polymer ?
#
loop_
_entity_poly.entity_id
_entity_poly.type
_entity_poly.pdbx_seq_one_letter_code
_entity_poly.pdbx_strand_id
1 'polypeptide(L)' 'MRIALGGLGWRPVDFWAATLTEFFEAIHGRNEANGVDDGPNPPSKGEMDALLAKYG' A
#
# COMPACT_ATOMS: atom_id res chain seq x y z
N MET A 1 3.98 14.13 1.56
CA MET A 1 4.85 14.56 2.69
C MET A 1 4.51 13.90 4.03
N ARG A 2 3.24 13.81 4.47
CA ARG A 2 2.87 13.21 5.78
C ARG A 2 3.37 11.77 5.97
N ILE A 3 3.32 10.93 4.93
CA ILE A 3 3.80 9.54 4.98
C ILE A 3 5.33 9.48 5.06
N ALA A 4 6.06 10.25 4.24
CA ALA A 4 7.52 10.27 4.26
C ALA A 4 8.09 10.85 5.57
N LEU A 5 7.67 12.06 5.95
CA LEU A 5 8.25 12.79 7.07
C LEU A 5 7.69 12.36 8.43
N GLY A 6 6.42 11.94 8.46
CA GLY A 6 5.77 11.49 9.69
C GLY A 6 5.71 9.97 9.82
N GLY A 7 5.30 9.28 8.74
CA GLY A 7 5.14 7.82 8.74
C GLY A 7 6.47 7.07 8.73
N LEU A 8 7.39 7.43 7.83
CA LEU A 8 8.72 6.82 7.72
C LEU A 8 9.76 7.49 8.62
N GLY A 9 9.45 8.66 9.21
CA GLY A 9 10.37 9.42 10.04
C GLY A 9 11.57 10.00 9.29
N TRP A 10 11.50 10.07 7.96
CA TRP A 10 12.58 10.62 7.14
C TRP A 10 12.75 12.10 7.39
N ARG A 11 13.99 12.58 7.44
CA ARG A 11 14.24 14.02 7.38
C ARG A 11 13.94 14.50 5.96
N PRO A 12 13.64 15.79 5.76
CA PRO A 12 13.41 16.33 4.42
C PRO A 12 14.54 16.04 3.43
N VAL A 13 15.79 16.05 3.88
CA VAL A 13 16.95 15.73 3.04
C VAL A 13 16.97 14.28 2.57
N ASP A 14 16.50 13.35 3.39
CA ASP A 14 16.45 11.93 3.05
C ASP A 14 15.31 11.67 2.04
N PHE A 15 14.18 12.36 2.19
CA PHE A 15 13.07 12.30 1.24
C PHE A 15 13.44 12.81 -0.16
N TRP A 16 14.13 13.95 -0.25
CA TRP A 16 14.50 14.52 -1.56
C TRP A 16 15.65 13.77 -2.24
N ALA A 17 16.45 13.03 -1.48
CA ALA A 17 17.53 12.20 -2.01
C ALA A 17 17.04 10.85 -2.55
N ALA A 18 15.88 10.37 -2.08
CA ALA A 18 15.32 9.07 -2.47
C ALA A 18 14.70 9.11 -3.88
N THR A 19 14.88 8.01 -4.61
CA THR A 19 14.14 7.73 -5.85
C THR A 19 12.69 7.33 -5.54
N LEU A 20 11.82 7.38 -6.57
CA LEU A 20 10.44 6.91 -6.42
C LEU A 20 10.35 5.44 -6.01
N THR A 21 11.24 4.59 -6.55
CA THR A 21 11.30 3.18 -6.20
C THR A 21 11.63 2.99 -4.72
N GLU A 22 12.70 3.63 -4.23
CA GLU A 22 13.09 3.54 -2.82
C GLU A 22 12.00 4.07 -1.88
N PHE A 23 11.28 5.11 -2.29
CA PHE A 23 10.16 5.63 -1.53
C PHE A 23 9.02 4.60 -1.38
N PHE A 24 8.66 3.90 -2.45
CA PHE A 24 7.61 2.87 -2.40
C PHE A 24 8.05 1.62 -1.63
N GLU A 25 9.29 1.15 -1.81
CA GLU A 25 9.83 0.05 -1.02
C GLU A 25 9.82 0.36 0.48
N ALA A 26 10.18 1.58 0.86
CA ALA A 26 10.10 2.02 2.25
C ALA A 26 8.66 2.05 2.78
N ILE A 27 7.69 2.43 1.94
CA ILE A 27 6.26 2.35 2.30
C ILE A 27 5.82 0.89 2.49
N HIS A 28 6.20 -0.01 1.59
CA HIS A 28 5.86 -1.44 1.68
C HIS A 28 6.41 -2.05 2.98
N GLY A 29 7.71 -1.88 3.24
CA GLY A 29 8.32 -2.37 4.48
C GLY A 29 7.69 -1.77 5.74
N ARG A 30 7.29 -0.48 5.71
CA ARG A 30 6.54 0.13 6.82
C ARG A 30 5.16 -0.50 6.99
N ASN A 31 4.43 -0.76 5.91
CA ASN A 31 3.09 -1.33 5.96
C ASN A 31 3.14 -2.76 6.53
N GLU A 32 4.08 -3.57 6.05
CA GLU A 32 4.37 -4.91 6.59
C GLU A 32 4.67 -4.85 8.08
N ALA A 33 5.58 -3.95 8.51
CA ALA A 33 5.94 -3.80 9.92
C ALA A 33 4.77 -3.34 10.81
N ASN A 34 3.76 -2.68 10.24
CA ASN A 34 2.56 -2.23 10.96
C ASN A 34 1.36 -3.17 10.79
N GLY A 35 1.53 -4.33 10.15
CA GLY A 35 0.47 -5.30 9.92
C GLY A 35 -0.68 -4.74 9.07
N VAL A 36 -0.39 -3.79 8.18
CA VAL A 36 -1.38 -3.30 7.21
C VAL A 36 -1.53 -4.39 6.16
N ASP A 37 -2.65 -5.13 6.21
CA ASP A 37 -3.00 -6.13 5.21
C ASP A 37 -3.04 -5.53 3.79
N ASP A 38 -2.73 -6.36 2.79
CA ASP A 38 -2.65 -6.02 1.36
C ASP A 38 -4.02 -5.61 0.77
N GLY A 39 -4.53 -4.45 1.19
CA GLY A 39 -5.77 -3.88 0.68
C GLY A 39 -6.99 -4.82 0.77
N PRO A 40 -8.10 -4.45 0.11
CA PRO A 40 -9.21 -5.38 -0.04
C PRO A 40 -8.75 -6.57 -0.90
N ASN A 41 -8.85 -7.77 -0.33
CA ASN A 41 -8.63 -8.99 -1.09
C ASN A 41 -9.56 -9.02 -2.32
N PRO A 42 -9.08 -9.53 -3.46
CA PRO A 42 -9.96 -9.76 -4.59
C PRO A 42 -11.11 -10.69 -4.16
N PRO A 43 -12.32 -10.54 -4.75
CA PRO A 43 -13.45 -11.37 -4.40
C PRO A 43 -13.11 -12.85 -4.65
N SER A 44 -13.55 -13.70 -3.73
CA SER A 44 -13.48 -15.14 -3.92
C SER A 44 -14.26 -15.56 -5.16
N LYS A 45 -14.00 -16.77 -5.66
CA LYS A 45 -14.72 -17.29 -6.83
C LYS A 45 -16.24 -17.25 -6.66
N GLY A 46 -16.75 -17.61 -5.49
CA GLY A 46 -18.20 -17.57 -5.22
C GLY A 46 -18.78 -16.16 -5.20
N GLU A 47 -18.03 -15.19 -4.69
CA GLU A 47 -18.42 -13.77 -4.75
C GLU A 47 -18.38 -13.25 -6.18
N MET A 48 -17.37 -13.64 -6.96
CA MET A 48 -17.29 -13.28 -8.37
C MET A 48 -18.44 -13.89 -9.18
N ASP A 49 -18.77 -15.16 -8.95
CA ASP A 49 -19.90 -15.84 -9.60
C ASP A 49 -21.23 -15.16 -9.25
N ALA A 50 -21.43 -14.74 -8.00
CA ALA A 50 -22.62 -13.99 -7.57
C ALA A 50 -22.70 -12.59 -8.20
N LEU A 51 -21.56 -11.90 -8.35
CA LEU A 51 -21.51 -10.60 -9.03
C LEU A 51 -21.83 -10.73 -10.51
N LEU A 52 -21.30 -11.76 -11.18
CA LEU A 52 -21.60 -12.05 -12.58
C LEU A 52 -23.08 -12.40 -12.77
N ALA A 53 -23.67 -13.21 -11.89
CA ALA A 53 -25.10 -13.52 -11.98
C ALA A 53 -26.00 -12.30 -11.78
N LYS A 54 -25.53 -11.29 -11.03
CA LYS A 54 -26.29 -10.07 -10.72
C LYS A 54 -26.16 -8.98 -11.78
N TYR A 55 -25.00 -8.88 -12.43
CA TYR A 55 -24.66 -7.74 -13.30
C TYR A 55 -24.16 -8.12 -14.70
N GLY A 56 -23.92 -9.40 -14.97
CA GLY A 56 -23.58 -9.95 -16.29
C GLY A 56 -24.82 -10.42 -17.04
#